data_AF-A0A853BRG8-F1
#
_entry.id   AF-A0A853BRG8-F1
#
_cell.length_a   1.000
_cell.length_b   1.000
_cell.length_c   1.000
_cell.angle_alpha   90.00
_cell.angle_beta   90.00
_cell.angle_gamma   90.00
#
_symmetry.space_group_name_H-M   'P 1'
#
loop_
_entity.id
_entity.type
_entity.pdbx_description
1 polymer ?
#
loop_
_entity_poly.entity_id
_entity_poly.type
_entity_poly.pdbx_seq_one_letter_code
_entity_poly.pdbx_strand_id
1 'polypeptide(L)'
;MERRAALRPVYAAIIARLGPPTLLGGTDHGPSVRWVRPTRTLLLSGDHGAAVLSVHDSARFAEREYAEFVEGGLPYAWALDRGGPGGGRDRWLNDSSVARTCTWQDAEERPALLLASWAEHLPVQAPGDWAGMRLRARWNPPVDLVVTYDPGTPGREPCAVVPGPPPTPETAERMRGRGWQGTDPHNRWHIRLPETDPRAPAEVARVVTAELRAGPFDYPNEVFASDISAGDDGTLVVPGLGFEVTLRREPF
;
A
#
# COMPACT_ATOMS: atom_id res chain seq x y z
N MET A 1 -9.71 8.83 12.19
CA MET A 1 -8.87 9.23 13.36
C MET A 1 -9.33 8.61 14.68
N GLU A 2 -10.60 8.72 15.06
CA GLU A 2 -11.09 8.17 16.35
C GLU A 2 -10.87 6.66 16.51
N ARG A 3 -11.12 5.88 15.44
CA ARG A 3 -10.86 4.43 15.44
C ARG A 3 -9.39 4.09 15.70
N ARG A 4 -8.46 4.75 15.01
CA ARG A 4 -7.00 4.61 15.26
C ARG A 4 -6.65 4.93 16.71
N ALA A 5 -7.20 6.01 17.26
CA ALA A 5 -6.97 6.41 18.64
C ALA A 5 -7.50 5.35 19.64
N ALA A 6 -8.66 4.73 19.35
CA ALA A 6 -9.23 3.66 20.16
C ALA A 6 -8.46 2.34 20.05
N LEU A 7 -7.94 1.99 18.85
CA LEU A 7 -7.20 0.76 18.62
C LEU A 7 -5.78 0.81 19.22
N ARG A 8 -5.12 1.97 19.22
CA ARG A 8 -3.75 2.16 19.75
C ARG A 8 -3.51 1.54 21.14
N PRO A 9 -4.29 1.86 22.19
CA PRO A 9 -4.05 1.28 23.51
C PRO A 9 -4.25 -0.24 23.54
N VAL A 10 -5.22 -0.77 22.78
CA VAL A 10 -5.44 -2.22 22.66
C VAL A 10 -4.26 -2.89 21.99
N TYR A 11 -3.82 -2.35 20.86
CA TYR A 11 -2.67 -2.86 20.10
C TYR A 11 -1.38 -2.83 20.93
N ALA A 12 -1.13 -1.73 21.64
CA ALA A 12 0.02 -1.60 22.53
C ALA A 12 -0.01 -2.63 23.68
N ALA A 13 -1.18 -2.90 24.27
CA ALA A 13 -1.33 -3.92 25.31
C ALA A 13 -1.06 -5.33 24.79
N ILE A 14 -1.49 -5.65 23.57
CA ILE A 14 -1.21 -6.94 22.92
C ILE A 14 0.30 -7.09 22.70
N ILE A 15 0.97 -6.08 22.14
CA ILE A 15 2.42 -6.10 21.92
C ILE A 15 3.17 -6.25 23.25
N ALA A 16 2.78 -5.50 24.28
CA ALA A 16 3.42 -5.60 25.60
C ALA A 16 3.34 -7.02 26.19
N ARG A 17 2.28 -7.77 25.85
CA ARG A 17 2.05 -9.12 26.34
C ARG A 17 2.72 -10.23 25.51
N LEU A 18 2.77 -10.05 24.19
CA LEU A 18 3.14 -11.09 23.22
C LEU A 18 4.49 -10.85 22.53
N GLY A 19 5.01 -9.62 22.60
CA GLY A 19 6.11 -9.14 21.77
C GLY A 19 5.61 -8.57 20.43
N PRO A 20 6.54 -8.09 19.58
CA PRO A 20 6.19 -7.56 18.27
C PRO A 20 5.58 -8.66 17.37
N PRO A 21 4.61 -8.32 16.52
CA PRO A 21 4.09 -9.24 15.51
C PRO A 21 5.13 -9.59 14.46
N THR A 22 4.95 -10.74 13.83
CA THR A 22 5.77 -11.20 12.69
C THR A 22 5.36 -10.49 11.40
N LEU A 23 4.05 -10.26 11.25
CA LEU A 23 3.44 -9.72 10.04
C LEU A 23 2.47 -8.61 10.41
N LEU A 24 2.68 -7.42 9.85
CA LEU A 24 1.75 -6.31 9.86
C LEU A 24 0.93 -6.32 8.58
N GLY A 25 -0.26 -5.72 8.58
CA GLY A 25 -1.08 -5.70 7.38
C GLY A 25 -2.47 -5.13 7.61
N GLY A 26 -3.18 -4.96 6.52
CA GLY A 26 -4.54 -4.42 6.54
C GLY A 26 -5.31 -4.82 5.31
N THR A 27 -6.62 -4.89 5.48
CA THR A 27 -7.60 -4.93 4.40
C THR A 27 -8.18 -3.53 4.18
N ASP A 28 -9.14 -3.40 3.29
CA ASP A 28 -10.01 -2.25 3.15
C ASP A 28 -10.95 -2.05 4.36
N HIS A 29 -11.22 -3.11 5.11
CA HIS A 29 -12.15 -3.08 6.24
C HIS A 29 -11.47 -2.95 7.60
N GLY A 30 -10.29 -3.56 7.79
CA GLY A 30 -9.68 -3.65 9.12
C GLY A 30 -8.24 -4.17 9.13
N PRO A 31 -7.64 -4.28 10.34
CA PRO A 31 -6.28 -4.77 10.49
C PRO A 31 -6.18 -6.25 10.08
N SER A 32 -4.97 -6.68 9.70
CA SER A 32 -4.61 -8.09 9.53
C SER A 32 -3.19 -8.28 10.07
N VAL A 33 -3.07 -8.39 11.40
CA VAL A 33 -1.77 -8.48 12.11
C VAL A 33 -1.57 -9.87 12.69
N ARG A 34 -0.38 -10.43 12.52
CA ARG A 34 -0.08 -11.82 12.85
C ARG A 34 1.11 -11.97 13.78
N TRP A 35 0.95 -12.85 14.77
CA TRP A 35 2.05 -13.46 15.52
C TRP A 35 2.13 -14.92 15.11
N VAL A 36 3.12 -15.25 14.29
CA VAL A 36 3.27 -16.58 13.70
C VAL A 36 4.23 -17.40 14.54
N ARG A 37 3.79 -18.57 14.99
CA ARG A 37 4.64 -19.62 15.59
C ARG A 37 4.50 -20.92 14.79
N PRO A 38 5.37 -21.93 14.99
CA PRO A 38 5.34 -23.15 14.18
C PRO A 38 3.99 -23.88 14.15
N THR A 39 3.21 -23.84 15.22
CA THR A 39 1.92 -24.57 15.33
C THR A 39 0.70 -23.69 15.52
N ARG A 40 0.90 -22.41 15.88
CA ARG A 40 -0.21 -21.47 16.12
C ARG A 40 0.08 -20.12 15.49
N THR A 41 -0.92 -19.59 14.80
CA THR A 41 -0.96 -18.22 14.32
C THR A 41 -2.03 -17.48 15.12
N LEU A 42 -1.61 -16.41 15.79
CA LEU A 42 -2.56 -15.46 16.37
C LEU A 42 -2.82 -14.36 15.34
N LEU A 43 -4.08 -14.12 15.02
CA LEU A 43 -4.52 -13.10 14.07
C LEU A 43 -5.35 -12.05 14.81
N LEU A 44 -4.89 -10.80 14.76
CA LEU A 44 -5.72 -9.63 15.02
C LEU A 44 -6.32 -9.20 13.70
N SER A 45 -7.62 -9.44 13.54
CA SER A 45 -8.41 -9.02 12.39
C SER A 45 -9.56 -8.12 12.80
N GLY A 46 -10.27 -7.52 11.86
CA GLY A 46 -11.45 -6.74 12.17
C GLY A 46 -12.07 -6.03 10.99
N ASP A 47 -13.02 -5.17 11.32
CA ASP A 47 -13.68 -4.27 10.41
C ASP A 47 -13.83 -2.88 11.07
N HIS A 48 -14.74 -2.05 10.54
CA HIS A 48 -15.01 -0.73 11.08
C HIS A 48 -15.72 -0.72 12.44
N GLY A 49 -16.33 -1.84 12.85
CA GLY A 49 -17.11 -1.98 14.08
C GLY A 49 -16.42 -2.78 15.18
N ALA A 50 -15.51 -3.70 14.85
CA ALA A 50 -14.82 -4.53 15.83
C ALA A 50 -13.41 -4.94 15.40
N ALA A 51 -12.55 -5.18 16.40
CA ALA A 51 -11.29 -5.90 16.24
C ALA A 51 -11.31 -7.18 17.08
N VAL A 52 -10.91 -8.30 16.49
CA VAL A 52 -10.98 -9.64 17.08
C VAL A 52 -9.60 -10.27 17.06
N LEU A 53 -9.22 -10.85 18.20
CA LEU A 53 -8.02 -11.65 18.32
C LEU A 53 -8.40 -13.13 18.28
N SER A 54 -7.90 -13.86 17.28
CA SER A 54 -8.24 -15.26 17.03
C SER A 54 -7.01 -16.14 16.91
N VAL A 55 -7.12 -17.40 17.33
CA VAL A 55 -6.03 -18.38 17.29
C VAL A 55 -6.32 -19.43 16.23
N HIS A 56 -5.35 -19.68 15.36
CA HIS A 56 -5.44 -20.63 14.28
C HIS A 56 -4.29 -21.63 14.34
N ASP A 57 -4.50 -22.81 13.77
CA ASP A 57 -3.41 -23.71 13.42
C ASP A 57 -2.61 -23.12 12.24
N SER A 58 -1.30 -22.99 12.38
CA SER A 58 -0.48 -22.24 11.41
C SER A 58 -0.51 -22.86 10.01
N ALA A 59 -0.40 -24.18 9.91
CA ALA A 59 -0.37 -24.88 8.62
C ALA A 59 -1.71 -24.74 7.90
N ARG A 60 -2.82 -24.96 8.61
CA ARG A 60 -4.17 -24.79 8.04
C ARG A 60 -4.52 -23.34 7.71
N PHE A 61 -3.95 -22.38 8.44
CA PHE A 61 -4.13 -20.96 8.14
C PHE A 61 -3.44 -20.62 6.81
N ALA A 62 -2.16 -20.97 6.69
CA ALA A 62 -1.36 -20.82 5.48
C ALA A 62 -2.00 -21.48 4.25
N GLU A 63 -2.47 -22.72 4.37
CA GLU A 63 -3.11 -23.44 3.25
C GLU A 63 -4.40 -22.74 2.77
N ARG A 64 -5.24 -22.27 3.70
CA ARG A 64 -6.50 -21.57 3.34
C ARG A 64 -6.23 -20.24 2.66
N GLU A 65 -5.27 -19.50 3.18
CA GLU A 65 -4.87 -18.22 2.59
C GLU A 65 -4.28 -18.40 1.19
N TYR A 66 -3.43 -19.39 1.01
CA TYR A 66 -2.88 -19.71 -0.30
C TYR A 66 -3.98 -20.14 -1.28
N ALA A 67 -4.94 -20.96 -0.85
CA ALA A 67 -6.07 -21.35 -1.68
C ALA A 67 -6.92 -20.14 -2.10
N GLU A 68 -7.25 -19.25 -1.15
CA GLU A 68 -7.97 -18.00 -1.44
C GLU A 68 -7.21 -17.12 -2.44
N PHE A 69 -5.90 -16.99 -2.26
CA PHE A 69 -5.05 -16.24 -3.18
C PHE A 69 -5.03 -16.83 -4.60
N VAL A 70 -4.90 -18.16 -4.73
CA VAL A 70 -4.92 -18.86 -6.03
C VAL A 70 -6.27 -18.72 -6.73
N GLU A 71 -7.37 -18.68 -5.98
CA GLU A 71 -8.72 -18.42 -6.51
C GLU A 71 -8.94 -16.93 -6.90
N GLY A 72 -7.95 -16.08 -6.64
CA GLY A 72 -7.97 -14.65 -6.96
C GLY A 72 -8.61 -13.78 -5.88
N GLY A 73 -8.74 -14.30 -4.66
CA GLY A 73 -9.03 -13.53 -3.47
C GLY A 73 -7.81 -12.75 -2.99
N LEU A 74 -8.05 -11.65 -2.27
CA LEU A 74 -7.03 -10.75 -1.73
C LEU A 74 -7.23 -10.68 -0.21
N PRO A 75 -6.70 -11.64 0.56
CA PRO A 75 -6.93 -11.75 2.01
C PRO A 75 -6.41 -10.53 2.79
N TYR A 76 -5.58 -9.70 2.15
CA TYR A 76 -5.11 -8.41 2.63
C TYR A 76 -4.82 -7.49 1.44
N ALA A 77 -4.92 -6.18 1.67
CA ALA A 77 -4.50 -5.17 0.71
C ALA A 77 -2.97 -5.00 0.70
N TRP A 78 -2.36 -5.12 1.89
CA TRP A 78 -0.91 -5.05 2.07
C TRP A 78 -0.47 -5.88 3.28
N ALA A 79 0.80 -6.29 3.25
CA ALA A 79 1.44 -7.05 4.31
C ALA A 79 2.91 -6.66 4.44
N LEU A 80 3.37 -6.33 5.65
CA LEU A 80 4.76 -6.00 5.97
C LEU A 80 5.33 -7.07 6.90
N ASP A 81 6.23 -7.89 6.36
CA ASP A 81 6.97 -8.92 7.09
C ASP A 81 8.25 -8.32 7.68
N ARG A 82 8.33 -8.23 9.01
CA ARG A 82 9.55 -7.79 9.74
C ARG A 82 10.31 -8.95 10.36
N GLY A 83 9.94 -10.18 10.00
CA GLY A 83 10.40 -11.38 10.69
C GLY A 83 9.93 -11.45 12.15
N GLY A 84 10.35 -12.50 12.84
CA GLY A 84 9.98 -12.73 14.23
C GLY A 84 10.24 -14.18 14.65
N PRO A 85 10.00 -14.53 15.94
CA PRO A 85 10.21 -15.88 16.43
C PRO A 85 9.15 -16.86 15.89
N GLY A 86 9.43 -17.44 14.72
CA GLY A 86 8.58 -18.39 14.01
C GLY A 86 9.13 -18.63 12.60
N GLY A 87 9.08 -19.88 12.13
CA GLY A 87 9.46 -20.22 10.76
C GLY A 87 8.25 -20.15 9.84
N GLY A 88 8.31 -19.30 8.84
CA GLY A 88 7.26 -19.23 7.82
C GLY A 88 7.29 -17.92 7.07
N ARG A 89 8.07 -17.87 5.99
CA ARG A 89 7.74 -16.99 4.86
C ARG A 89 6.58 -17.67 4.17
N ASP A 90 5.48 -16.97 4.00
CA ASP A 90 4.46 -17.42 3.06
C ASP A 90 5.04 -17.18 1.65
N ARG A 91 5.55 -18.26 1.04
CA ARG A 91 6.30 -18.22 -0.23
C ARG A 91 5.53 -17.50 -1.35
N TRP A 92 4.20 -17.47 -1.25
CA TRP A 92 3.29 -16.81 -2.18
C TRP A 92 3.12 -15.31 -1.95
N LEU A 93 3.54 -14.74 -0.81
CA LEU A 93 3.61 -13.27 -0.65
C LEU A 93 4.49 -12.62 -1.74
N ASN A 94 5.47 -13.38 -2.24
CA ASN A 94 6.35 -13.00 -3.34
C ASN A 94 5.83 -13.44 -4.73
N ASP A 95 4.74 -14.19 -4.80
CA ASP A 95 4.13 -14.61 -6.05
C ASP A 95 3.04 -13.60 -6.44
N SER A 96 3.46 -12.34 -6.57
CA SER A 96 2.62 -11.21 -6.98
C SER A 96 2.26 -11.24 -8.48
N SER A 97 2.29 -12.42 -9.09
CA SER A 97 2.07 -12.67 -10.52
C SER A 97 0.58 -12.71 -10.90
N VAL A 98 -0.33 -12.57 -9.94
CA VAL A 98 -1.78 -12.54 -10.22
C VAL A 98 -2.20 -11.14 -10.66
N ALA A 99 -1.57 -10.64 -11.74
CA ALA A 99 -2.13 -9.56 -12.54
C ALA A 99 -3.37 -10.11 -13.25
N ARG A 100 -4.53 -10.04 -12.58
CA ARG A 100 -5.82 -10.11 -13.28
C ARG A 100 -5.84 -9.01 -14.33
N THR A 101 -6.58 -9.20 -15.41
CA THR A 101 -6.91 -8.11 -16.33
C THR A 101 -7.42 -6.91 -15.54
N CYS A 102 -6.58 -5.87 -15.44
CA CYS A 102 -6.84 -4.67 -14.67
C CYS A 102 -7.45 -3.63 -15.60
N THR A 103 -8.66 -3.17 -15.29
CA THR A 103 -9.30 -2.07 -16.01
C THR A 103 -8.78 -0.72 -15.50
N TRP A 104 -8.98 0.36 -16.25
CA TRP A 104 -8.64 1.70 -15.76
C TRP A 104 -9.41 2.07 -14.49
N GLN A 105 -10.60 1.49 -14.28
CA GLN A 105 -11.35 1.63 -13.04
C GLN A 105 -10.67 0.90 -11.88
N ASP A 106 -10.22 -0.35 -12.08
CA ASP A 106 -9.44 -1.08 -11.08
C ASP A 106 -8.15 -0.32 -10.72
N ALA A 107 -7.47 0.26 -11.72
CA ALA A 107 -6.25 1.03 -11.56
C ALA A 107 -6.45 2.32 -10.73
N GLU A 108 -7.68 2.79 -10.57
CA GLU A 108 -8.04 3.92 -9.69
C GLU A 108 -8.51 3.43 -8.31
N GLU A 109 -9.45 2.48 -8.27
CA GLU A 109 -10.07 2.01 -7.04
C GLU A 109 -9.09 1.29 -6.11
N ARG A 110 -8.22 0.44 -6.66
CA ARG A 110 -7.33 -0.41 -5.85
C ARG A 110 -6.20 0.37 -5.18
N PRO A 111 -5.48 1.30 -5.86
CA PRO A 111 -4.57 2.20 -5.16
C PRO A 111 -5.27 3.08 -4.12
N ALA A 112 -6.52 3.51 -4.37
CA ALA A 112 -7.28 4.27 -3.38
C ALA A 112 -7.54 3.45 -2.11
N LEU A 113 -7.96 2.19 -2.26
CA LEU A 113 -8.17 1.27 -1.14
C LEU A 113 -6.87 0.97 -0.39
N LEU A 114 -5.76 0.77 -1.10
CA LEU A 114 -4.44 0.56 -0.50
C LEU A 114 -3.99 1.78 0.31
N LEU A 115 -4.09 2.99 -0.26
CA LEU A 115 -3.75 4.23 0.42
C LEU A 115 -4.64 4.48 1.65
N ALA A 116 -5.93 4.18 1.56
CA ALA A 116 -6.85 4.26 2.70
C ALA A 116 -6.48 3.25 3.79
N SER A 117 -6.11 2.03 3.40
CA SER A 117 -5.65 0.98 4.30
C SER A 117 -4.34 1.37 5.00
N TRP A 118 -3.37 1.95 4.29
CA TRP A 118 -2.16 2.50 4.90
C TRP A 118 -2.48 3.63 5.88
N ALA A 119 -3.33 4.58 5.48
CA ALA A 119 -3.72 5.68 6.35
C ALA A 119 -4.40 5.20 7.63
N GLU A 120 -5.26 4.19 7.57
CA GLU A 120 -5.94 3.67 8.76
C GLU A 120 -5.01 2.82 9.64
N HIS A 121 -4.18 1.96 9.04
CA HIS A 121 -3.54 0.88 9.80
C HIS A 121 -2.06 1.13 10.10
N LEU A 122 -1.30 1.70 9.16
CA LEU A 122 0.15 1.83 9.29
C LEU A 122 0.56 2.66 10.53
N PRO A 123 -0.06 3.82 10.85
CA PRO A 123 0.33 4.63 12.01
C PRO A 123 0.04 3.98 13.37
N VAL A 124 -0.81 2.95 13.40
CA VAL A 124 -1.07 2.16 14.62
C VAL A 124 -0.09 1.00 14.70
N GLN A 125 0.12 0.31 13.57
CA GLN A 125 0.87 -0.93 13.51
C GLN A 125 2.39 -0.74 13.49
N ALA A 126 2.86 0.32 12.83
CA ALA A 126 4.26 0.72 12.68
C ALA A 126 4.39 2.25 12.86
N PRO A 127 4.32 2.76 14.10
CA PRO A 127 4.38 4.20 14.34
C PRO A 127 5.70 4.80 13.84
N GLY A 128 5.61 5.82 12.98
CA GLY A 128 6.77 6.52 12.41
C GLY A 128 7.25 5.98 11.06
N ASP A 129 6.74 4.82 10.62
CA ASP A 129 7.03 4.30 9.28
C ASP A 129 6.23 5.03 8.20
N TRP A 130 6.86 5.19 7.05
CA TRP A 130 6.24 5.54 5.77
C TRP A 130 5.98 4.26 4.97
N ALA A 131 5.14 4.33 3.94
CA ALA A 131 5.00 3.30 2.91
C ALA A 131 5.03 3.94 1.53
N GLY A 132 5.60 3.26 0.54
CA GLY A 132 5.72 3.81 -0.80
C GLY A 132 6.01 2.79 -1.88
N MET A 133 5.80 3.20 -3.11
CA MET A 133 6.05 2.42 -4.33
C MET A 133 6.33 3.35 -5.50
N ARG A 134 7.02 2.82 -6.51
CA ARG A 134 7.13 3.43 -7.83
C ARG A 134 6.24 2.70 -8.83
N LEU A 135 5.49 3.44 -9.63
CA LEU A 135 4.76 2.93 -10.78
C LEU A 135 5.58 3.25 -12.03
N ARG A 136 5.96 2.19 -12.76
CA ARG A 136 6.80 2.25 -13.94
C ARG A 136 6.07 1.69 -15.15
N ALA A 137 6.26 2.34 -16.28
CA ALA A 137 5.84 1.79 -17.56
C ALA A 137 6.76 0.65 -17.99
N ARG A 138 6.20 -0.43 -18.52
CA ARG A 138 6.97 -1.54 -19.11
C ARG A 138 7.70 -1.11 -20.38
N TRP A 139 7.11 -0.19 -21.14
CA TRP A 139 7.61 0.26 -22.43
C TRP A 139 7.71 1.79 -22.50
N ASN A 140 8.73 2.26 -23.22
CA ASN A 140 9.24 3.63 -23.33
C ASN A 140 8.19 4.64 -23.88
N PRO A 141 8.18 5.93 -23.45
CA PRO A 141 8.95 6.57 -22.37
C PRO A 141 8.57 6.08 -20.97
N PRO A 142 9.54 6.02 -20.02
CA PRO A 142 9.24 5.61 -18.66
C PRO A 142 8.38 6.67 -17.97
N VAL A 143 7.15 6.30 -17.62
CA VAL A 143 6.52 6.91 -16.45
C VAL A 143 7.31 6.44 -15.24
N ASP A 144 7.73 7.37 -14.40
CA ASP A 144 8.35 7.10 -13.10
C ASP A 144 7.58 7.90 -12.05
N LEU A 145 6.44 7.33 -11.63
CA LEU A 145 5.55 7.97 -10.67
C LEU A 145 5.79 7.35 -9.31
N VAL A 146 6.02 8.16 -8.28
CA VAL A 146 6.13 7.67 -6.90
C VAL A 146 4.83 7.95 -6.17
N VAL A 147 4.30 6.94 -5.50
CA VAL A 147 3.14 7.05 -4.59
C VAL A 147 3.61 6.70 -3.19
N THR A 148 3.31 7.55 -2.22
CA THR A 148 3.71 7.36 -0.82
C THR A 148 2.58 7.70 0.13
N TYR A 149 2.62 7.08 1.31
CA TYR A 149 1.95 7.51 2.51
C TYR A 149 3.01 7.73 3.60
N ASP A 150 3.18 8.97 4.07
CA ASP A 150 4.14 9.31 5.13
C ASP A 150 3.46 10.06 6.30
N PRO A 151 3.20 9.38 7.44
CA PRO A 151 2.62 10.03 8.62
C PRO A 151 3.60 10.99 9.32
N GLY A 152 4.89 10.95 8.99
CA GLY A 152 5.93 11.83 9.52
C GLY A 152 5.92 13.23 8.89
N THR A 153 5.14 13.45 7.82
CA THR A 153 5.00 14.74 7.15
C THR A 153 3.55 15.26 7.23
N PRO A 154 3.15 15.87 8.37
CA PRO A 154 1.77 16.27 8.61
C PRO A 154 1.17 17.16 7.51
N GLY A 155 -0.07 16.85 7.13
CA GLY A 155 -0.83 17.55 6.09
C GLY A 155 -0.44 17.22 4.65
N ARG A 156 0.45 16.23 4.46
CA ARG A 156 0.99 15.81 3.16
C ARG A 156 1.17 14.29 3.09
N GLU A 157 0.42 13.55 3.89
CA GLU A 157 0.69 12.16 4.19
C GLU A 157 0.51 11.28 2.94
N PRO A 158 -0.69 11.15 2.34
CA PRO A 158 -0.80 10.63 0.99
C PRO A 158 -0.24 11.63 -0.03
N CYS A 159 0.72 11.17 -0.81
CA CYS A 159 1.46 11.96 -1.77
C CYS A 159 1.70 11.15 -3.04
N ALA A 160 1.59 11.81 -4.18
CA ALA A 160 2.16 11.31 -5.43
C ALA A 160 3.09 12.37 -6.02
N VAL A 161 4.17 11.90 -6.65
CA VAL A 161 5.09 12.75 -7.40
C VAL A 161 5.42 12.14 -8.76
N VAL A 162 5.54 12.98 -9.78
CA VAL A 162 6.01 12.58 -11.11
C VAL A 162 7.04 13.58 -11.63
N PRO A 163 8.16 13.12 -12.23
CA PRO A 163 9.07 14.00 -12.95
C PRO A 163 8.35 14.72 -14.09
N GLY A 164 8.71 15.98 -14.32
CA GLY A 164 8.20 16.73 -15.46
C GLY A 164 9.22 17.71 -16.00
N PRO A 165 9.03 18.19 -17.24
CA PRO A 165 9.80 19.31 -17.74
C PRO A 165 9.53 20.55 -16.88
N PRO A 166 10.45 21.54 -16.88
CA PRO A 166 10.22 22.82 -16.23
C PRO A 166 8.86 23.39 -16.63
N PRO A 167 8.08 23.93 -15.68
CA PRO A 167 6.71 24.35 -15.94
C PRO A 167 6.68 25.53 -16.91
N THR A 168 6.18 25.30 -18.14
CA THR A 168 5.61 26.37 -18.98
C THR A 168 4.17 26.64 -18.55
N PRO A 169 3.58 27.82 -18.86
CA PRO A 169 2.17 28.09 -18.55
C PRO A 169 1.22 27.01 -19.06
N GLU A 170 1.44 26.55 -20.30
CA GLU A 170 0.66 25.48 -20.94
C GLU A 170 0.82 24.13 -20.22
N THR A 171 2.07 23.75 -19.90
CA THR A 171 2.33 22.51 -19.14
C THR A 171 1.69 22.59 -17.76
N ALA A 172 1.74 23.75 -17.11
CA ALA A 172 1.18 23.95 -15.80
C ALA A 172 -0.35 23.90 -15.80
N GLU A 173 -1.00 24.46 -16.81
CA GLU A 173 -2.45 24.34 -17.01
C GLU A 173 -2.85 22.88 -17.22
N ARG A 174 -2.15 22.17 -18.10
CA ARG A 174 -2.39 20.74 -18.36
C ARG A 174 -2.25 19.89 -17.09
N MET A 175 -1.17 20.09 -16.31
CA MET A 175 -0.93 19.31 -15.09
C MET A 175 -1.96 19.62 -14.01
N ARG A 176 -2.33 20.89 -13.81
CA ARG A 176 -3.43 21.26 -12.90
C ARG A 176 -4.77 20.70 -13.35
N GLY A 177 -5.04 20.67 -14.66
CA GLY A 177 -6.24 20.05 -15.23
C GLY A 177 -6.37 18.55 -14.91
N ARG A 178 -5.24 17.85 -14.70
CA ARG A 178 -5.23 16.45 -14.24
C ARG A 178 -5.35 16.32 -12.71
N GLY A 179 -5.11 17.40 -11.97
CA GLY A 179 -5.21 17.47 -10.51
C GLY A 179 -3.88 17.64 -9.78
N TRP A 180 -2.76 17.80 -10.49
CA TRP A 180 -1.47 18.11 -9.87
C TRP A 180 -1.49 19.53 -9.27
N GLN A 181 -0.96 19.71 -8.07
CA GLN A 181 -1.07 20.96 -7.31
C GLN A 181 0.06 21.95 -7.62
N GLY A 182 1.28 21.46 -7.87
CA GLY A 182 2.43 22.29 -8.17
C GLY A 182 3.70 21.50 -8.38
N THR A 183 4.83 22.21 -8.49
CA THR A 183 6.17 21.64 -8.66
C THR A 183 7.02 21.84 -7.41
N ASP A 184 7.88 20.87 -7.12
CA ASP A 184 8.93 21.03 -6.11
C ASP A 184 10.22 21.65 -6.71
N PRO A 185 11.27 21.92 -5.90
CA PRO A 185 12.53 22.50 -6.40
C PRO A 185 13.27 21.67 -7.46
N HIS A 186 12.90 20.39 -7.65
CA HIS A 186 13.48 19.48 -8.62
C HIS A 186 12.60 19.33 -9.88
N ASN A 187 11.63 20.24 -10.07
CA ASN A 187 10.64 20.21 -11.16
C ASN A 187 9.76 18.94 -11.17
N ARG A 188 9.52 18.34 -9.98
CA ARG A 188 8.57 17.23 -9.86
C ARG A 188 7.20 17.75 -9.54
N TRP A 189 6.21 17.35 -10.33
CA TRP A 189 4.81 17.63 -10.05
C TRP A 189 4.35 16.80 -8.87
N HIS A 190 3.52 17.39 -8.00
CA HIS A 190 3.03 16.71 -6.82
C HIS A 190 1.56 16.97 -6.54
N ILE A 191 0.92 15.98 -5.94
CA ILE A 191 -0.31 16.13 -5.18
C ILE A 191 -0.03 15.66 -3.77
N ARG A 192 -0.40 16.47 -2.78
CA ARG A 192 -0.25 16.17 -1.36
C ARG A 192 -1.53 16.58 -0.66
N LEU A 193 -2.10 15.66 0.11
CA LEU A 193 -3.35 15.89 0.80
C LEU A 193 -3.21 15.51 2.27
N PRO A 194 -3.95 16.16 3.17
CA PRO A 194 -3.94 15.78 4.57
C PRO A 194 -4.68 14.47 4.79
N GLU A 195 -4.17 13.59 5.65
CA GLU A 195 -4.88 12.34 6.02
C GLU A 195 -6.24 12.58 6.70
N THR A 196 -6.48 13.80 7.17
CA THR A 196 -7.75 14.21 7.77
C THR A 196 -8.84 14.43 6.72
N ASP A 197 -8.48 14.58 5.45
CA ASP A 197 -9.46 14.57 4.35
C ASP A 197 -9.80 13.12 3.98
N PRO A 198 -11.03 12.65 4.23
CA PRO A 198 -11.43 11.27 3.90
C PRO A 198 -11.37 10.96 2.41
N ARG A 199 -11.30 11.98 1.54
CA ARG A 199 -11.19 11.82 0.08
C ARG A 199 -9.74 11.69 -0.39
N ALA A 200 -8.76 11.96 0.47
CA ALA A 200 -7.36 12.05 0.07
C ALA A 200 -6.82 10.79 -0.63
N PRO A 201 -7.06 9.55 -0.14
CA PRO A 201 -6.63 8.34 -0.83
C PRO A 201 -7.19 8.22 -2.26
N ALA A 202 -8.49 8.47 -2.42
CA ALA A 202 -9.17 8.41 -3.71
C ALA A 202 -8.68 9.48 -4.67
N GLU A 203 -8.47 10.72 -4.18
CA GLU A 203 -8.04 11.82 -5.02
C GLU A 203 -6.59 11.64 -5.50
N VAL A 204 -5.69 11.14 -4.64
CA VAL A 204 -4.32 10.80 -5.07
C VAL A 204 -4.36 9.69 -6.13
N ALA A 205 -5.13 8.62 -5.91
CA ALA A 205 -5.26 7.55 -6.88
C ALA A 205 -5.83 8.05 -8.22
N ARG A 206 -6.86 8.90 -8.20
CA ARG A 206 -7.44 9.52 -9.40
C ARG A 206 -6.41 10.32 -10.20
N VAL A 207 -5.58 11.13 -9.54
CA VAL A 207 -4.52 11.92 -10.20
C VAL A 207 -3.45 11.01 -10.80
N VAL A 208 -3.05 9.97 -10.08
CA VAL A 208 -2.10 8.95 -10.57
C VAL A 208 -2.64 8.26 -11.82
N THR A 209 -3.88 7.78 -11.77
CA THR A 209 -4.51 7.09 -12.91
C THR A 209 -4.72 8.02 -14.09
N ALA A 210 -5.11 9.28 -13.86
CA ALA A 210 -5.22 10.28 -14.92
C ALA A 210 -3.87 10.56 -15.60
N GLU A 211 -2.76 10.57 -14.84
CA GLU A 211 -1.42 10.72 -15.41
C GLU A 211 -1.02 9.50 -16.25
N LEU A 212 -1.24 8.30 -15.72
CA LEU A 212 -0.97 7.04 -16.44
C LEU A 212 -1.77 6.96 -17.74
N ARG A 213 -3.06 7.28 -17.70
CA ARG A 213 -3.96 7.24 -18.86
C ARG A 213 -3.65 8.30 -19.92
N ALA A 214 -3.03 9.41 -19.52
CA ALA A 214 -2.57 10.43 -20.45
C ALA A 214 -1.20 10.10 -21.07
N GLY A 215 -0.55 9.05 -20.58
CA GLY A 215 0.65 8.46 -21.17
C GLY A 215 0.34 7.66 -22.45
N PRO A 216 1.36 7.04 -23.05
CA PRO A 216 1.24 6.30 -24.30
C PRO A 216 0.70 4.87 -24.14
N PHE A 217 -0.02 4.56 -23.05
CA PHE A 217 -0.51 3.22 -22.73
C PHE A 217 -1.97 3.08 -23.08
N ASP A 218 -2.33 1.97 -23.70
CA ASP A 218 -3.72 1.64 -23.99
C ASP A 218 -4.38 0.97 -22.76
N TYR A 219 -3.59 0.25 -21.96
CA TYR A 219 -4.08 -0.56 -20.85
C TYR A 219 -3.24 -0.46 -19.56
N PRO A 220 -3.85 -0.58 -18.37
CA PRO A 220 -3.13 -0.53 -17.09
C PRO A 220 -2.09 -1.63 -16.88
N ASN A 221 -2.24 -2.78 -17.53
CA ASN A 221 -1.29 -3.89 -17.42
C ASN A 221 0.06 -3.61 -18.11
N GLU A 222 0.18 -2.47 -18.79
CA GLU A 222 1.47 -1.95 -19.28
C GLU A 222 2.26 -1.22 -18.19
N VAL A 223 1.67 -1.05 -17.00
CA VAL A 223 2.27 -0.42 -15.82
C VAL A 223 2.51 -1.48 -14.75
N PHE A 224 3.67 -1.42 -14.10
CA PHE A 224 4.02 -2.28 -12.98
C PHE A 224 4.52 -1.45 -11.80
N ALA A 225 4.35 -1.97 -10.60
CA ALA A 225 4.89 -1.41 -9.38
C ALA A 225 6.27 -2.00 -9.04
N SER A 226 7.19 -1.15 -8.63
CA SER A 226 8.54 -1.51 -8.16
C SER A 226 8.90 -0.71 -6.92
N ASP A 227 10.05 -1.05 -6.31
CA ASP A 227 10.62 -0.33 -5.16
C ASP A 227 9.63 -0.16 -3.99
N ILE A 228 8.76 -1.17 -3.82
CA ILE A 228 7.75 -1.19 -2.76
C ILE A 228 8.45 -1.37 -1.41
N SER A 229 8.18 -0.46 -0.50
CA SER A 229 8.87 -0.39 0.80
C SER A 229 8.01 0.28 1.86
N ALA A 230 8.24 -0.10 3.11
CA ALA A 230 7.72 0.61 4.27
C ALA A 230 8.82 0.68 5.34
N GLY A 231 9.18 1.91 5.72
CA GLY A 231 10.34 2.17 6.56
C GLY A 231 11.63 1.53 6.04
N ASP A 232 12.59 1.34 6.95
CA ASP A 232 13.91 0.77 6.63
C ASP A 232 14.04 -0.72 6.98
N ASP A 233 12.97 -1.34 7.50
CA ASP A 233 13.00 -2.72 7.99
C ASP A 233 11.82 -3.57 7.50
N GLY A 234 12.14 -4.77 7.03
CA GLY A 234 11.18 -5.75 6.54
C GLY A 234 10.96 -5.78 5.02
N THR A 235 9.95 -6.55 4.62
CA THR A 235 9.51 -6.74 3.23
C THR A 235 8.03 -6.39 3.12
N LEU A 236 7.72 -5.33 2.38
CA LEU A 236 6.35 -4.91 2.09
C LEU A 236 5.87 -5.57 0.80
N VAL A 237 4.68 -6.15 0.84
CA VAL A 237 3.95 -6.63 -0.34
C VAL A 237 2.56 -6.01 -0.39
N VAL A 238 2.04 -5.79 -1.59
CA VAL A 238 0.80 -5.03 -1.85
C VAL A 238 -0.11 -5.76 -2.84
N PRO A 239 -0.60 -6.98 -2.52
CA PRO A 239 -1.44 -7.73 -3.45
C PRO A 239 -2.77 -7.01 -3.76
N GLY A 240 -3.21 -6.11 -2.89
CA GLY A 240 -4.35 -5.22 -3.10
C GLY A 240 -4.16 -4.13 -4.15
N LEU A 241 -2.94 -3.92 -4.66
CA LEU A 241 -2.63 -2.77 -5.51
C LEU A 241 -3.31 -2.80 -6.89
N GLY A 242 -3.49 -3.99 -7.47
CA GLY A 242 -4.08 -4.14 -8.81
C GLY A 242 -3.15 -3.91 -9.99
N PHE A 243 -1.90 -3.49 -9.77
CA PHE A 243 -0.84 -3.50 -10.79
C PHE A 243 0.03 -4.75 -10.64
N GLU A 244 0.68 -5.17 -11.72
CA GLU A 244 1.74 -6.16 -11.64
C GLU A 244 2.86 -5.63 -10.74
N VAL A 245 3.48 -6.48 -9.92
CA VAL A 245 4.56 -6.09 -9.00
C VAL A 245 5.86 -6.77 -9.40
N THR A 246 6.92 -5.98 -9.57
CA THR A 246 8.29 -6.47 -9.75
C THR A 246 9.08 -6.35 -8.45
N LEU A 247 9.54 -7.46 -7.89
CA LEU A 247 10.24 -7.53 -6.61
C LEU A 247 11.73 -7.11 -6.65
N ARG A 248 12.24 -6.60 -7.78
CA ARG A 248 13.62 -6.11 -7.83
C ARG A 248 13.71 -4.80 -7.03
N ARG A 249 14.43 -4.85 -5.91
CA ARG A 249 14.95 -3.66 -5.21
C ARG A 249 16.12 -3.13 -6.04
N GLU A 250 15.95 -1.99 -6.69
CA GLU A 250 17.09 -1.19 -7.16
C GLU A 250 17.48 -0.22 -6.03
N PRO A 251 18.78 -0.05 -5.69
CA PRO A 251 19.18 0.92 -4.68
C PRO A 251 18.84 2.34 -5.15
N PHE A 252 18.27 3.14 -4.24
CA PHE A 252 17.95 4.56 -4.43
C PHE A 252 19.19 5.43 -4.64
#